data_AF-A0A4R6RU03-F1
#
_entry.id   AF-A0A4R6RU03-F1
#
_cell.length_a   1.000
_cell.length_b   1.000
_cell.length_c   1.000
_cell.angle_alpha   90.00
_cell.angle_beta   90.00
_cell.angle_gamma   90.00
#
_symmetry.space_group_name_H-M   'P 1'
#
loop_
_entity.id
_entity.type
_entity.pdbx_description
1 polymer ?
#
loop_
_entity_poly.entity_id
_entity_poly.type
_entity_poly.pdbx_seq_one_letter_code
_entity_poly.pdbx_strand_id
1 'polypeptide(L)'
;MPQPSVSPTIERPREVCRRVTRSVSPASGHRYTGRMSDVELAEVESFSLDHTKVLAPYVRLIGVERGPKGDAISNFDIRLVQPNEQEIPTAGLHTIEHTLAALLRTRFDGLIDISPFGCRTGFHLIAWGEPSTEIVAAAIKSSLEDLAHRVTWADVPGTEAISCGNYRDHSLHSAKEWAQVVLERGISLDAFDRSRIA
;
A
#
# COMPACT_ATOMS: atom_id res chain seq x y z
N MET A 1 -8.95 -29.56 45.63
CA MET A 1 -8.11 -28.35 45.77
C MET A 1 -8.56 -27.35 44.72
N PRO A 2 -9.05 -26.17 45.09
CA PRO A 2 -9.52 -25.19 44.11
C PRO A 2 -8.34 -24.37 43.55
N GLN A 3 -8.35 -24.15 42.23
CA GLN A 3 -7.42 -23.30 41.51
C GLN A 3 -7.77 -21.81 41.78
N PRO A 4 -6.80 -20.92 42.02
CA PRO A 4 -7.09 -19.49 42.14
C PRO A 4 -7.14 -18.83 40.75
N SER A 5 -8.27 -18.20 40.45
CA SER A 5 -8.43 -17.27 39.33
C SER A 5 -7.84 -15.92 39.71
N VAL A 6 -6.87 -15.43 38.95
CA VAL A 6 -6.39 -14.04 39.05
C VAL A 6 -6.21 -13.48 37.65
N SER A 7 -7.14 -12.61 37.24
CA SER A 7 -7.01 -11.76 36.06
C SER A 7 -6.39 -10.43 36.48
N PRO A 8 -5.28 -9.97 35.89
CA PRO A 8 -4.82 -8.61 36.08
C PRO A 8 -5.45 -7.68 35.03
N THR A 9 -6.21 -6.69 35.49
CA THR A 9 -6.68 -5.57 34.70
C THR A 9 -5.47 -4.73 34.26
N ILE A 10 -5.16 -4.73 32.97
CA ILE A 10 -4.12 -3.86 32.39
C ILE A 10 -4.75 -2.50 32.11
N GLU A 11 -4.49 -1.51 32.97
CA GLU A 11 -4.76 -0.11 32.67
C GLU A 11 -3.77 0.40 31.61
N ARG A 12 -4.29 0.96 30.50
CA ARG A 12 -3.48 1.56 29.43
C ARG A 12 -3.13 3.01 29.78
N PRO A 13 -1.84 3.39 29.86
CA PRO A 13 -1.46 4.80 30.03
C PRO A 13 -1.77 5.59 28.75
N ARG A 14 -2.63 6.61 28.87
CA ARG A 14 -2.94 7.58 27.81
C ARG A 14 -1.95 8.74 27.85
N GLU A 15 -0.72 8.60 27.36
CA GLU A 15 0.16 9.78 27.26
C GLU A 15 1.38 9.64 26.35
N VAL A 16 1.20 9.35 25.05
CA VAL A 16 2.28 9.59 24.06
C VAL A 16 1.70 9.99 22.70
N CYS A 17 1.16 11.19 22.59
CA CYS A 17 1.03 11.85 21.28
C CYS A 17 1.20 13.35 21.47
N ARG A 18 2.46 13.82 21.56
CA ARG A 18 2.76 15.26 21.53
C ARG A 18 2.72 15.73 20.08
N ARG A 19 1.68 16.49 19.76
CA ARG A 19 1.42 17.15 18.47
C ARG A 19 2.43 18.29 18.27
N VAL A 20 3.25 18.23 17.24
CA VAL A 20 4.02 19.39 16.74
C VAL A 20 3.04 20.21 15.90
N THR A 21 2.51 21.30 16.44
CA THR A 21 1.70 22.25 15.66
C THR A 21 2.58 23.42 15.22
N ARG A 22 2.71 23.62 13.91
CA ARG A 22 3.17 24.89 13.33
C ARG A 22 1.94 25.75 13.07
N SER A 23 1.99 27.01 13.48
CA SER A 23 0.91 27.99 13.29
C SER A 23 0.90 28.52 11.85
N VAL A 24 -0.26 28.47 11.20
CA VAL A 24 -0.54 29.23 9.97
C VAL A 24 -1.90 29.92 10.15
N SER A 25 -1.96 31.22 9.86
CA SER A 25 -3.14 32.07 10.04
C SER A 25 -4.29 31.72 9.07
N PRO A 26 -5.57 31.94 9.45
CA PRO A 26 -6.70 31.57 8.62
C PRO A 26 -7.10 32.71 7.67
N ALA A 27 -7.29 32.39 6.38
CA ALA A 27 -7.97 33.27 5.43
C ALA A 27 -9.41 32.75 5.17
N SER A 28 -10.37 33.61 5.53
CA SER A 28 -11.76 33.74 5.05
C SER A 28 -12.50 32.52 4.45
N GLY A 29 -13.37 31.91 5.28
CA GLY A 29 -14.83 32.07 5.14
C GLY A 29 -15.57 31.29 4.07
N HIS A 30 -16.01 30.07 4.39
CA HIS A 30 -17.29 29.47 3.93
C HIS A 30 -17.95 28.81 5.15
N ARG A 31 -19.13 29.29 5.57
CA ARG A 31 -19.90 28.73 6.69
C ARG A 31 -20.67 27.51 6.20
N TYR A 32 -20.11 26.32 6.39
CA TYR A 32 -20.86 25.07 6.27
C TYR A 32 -21.69 24.87 7.54
N THR A 33 -23.02 24.97 7.45
CA THR A 33 -23.94 24.55 8.51
C THR A 33 -24.15 23.04 8.44
N GLY A 34 -23.06 22.29 8.63
CA GLY A 34 -23.08 20.84 8.80
C GLY A 34 -22.82 20.52 10.26
N ARG A 35 -23.61 19.62 10.85
CA ARG A 35 -23.42 19.08 12.19
C ARG A 35 -21.96 18.64 12.33
N MET A 36 -21.17 19.36 13.13
CA MET A 36 -19.76 19.01 13.37
C MET A 36 -19.75 17.64 14.05
N SER A 37 -19.15 16.64 13.42
CA SER A 37 -18.95 15.34 14.04
C SER A 37 -17.97 15.49 15.20
N ASP A 38 -18.31 14.98 16.38
CA ASP A 38 -17.40 14.93 17.54
C ASP A 38 -16.29 13.88 17.39
N VAL A 39 -16.16 13.30 16.19
CA VAL A 39 -15.12 12.33 15.85
C VAL A 39 -13.88 13.10 15.42
N GLU A 40 -12.83 13.02 16.23
CA GLU A 40 -11.51 13.55 15.88
C GLU A 40 -10.82 12.63 14.89
N LEU A 41 -10.49 13.15 13.69
CA LEU A 41 -9.74 12.44 12.66
C LEU A 41 -8.36 13.06 12.51
N ALA A 42 -7.33 12.22 12.38
CA ALA A 42 -6.00 12.68 12.06
C ALA A 42 -5.89 13.06 10.58
N GLU A 43 -5.03 14.04 10.26
CA GLU A 43 -4.62 14.26 8.89
C GLU A 43 -3.73 13.11 8.43
N VAL A 44 -4.00 12.61 7.22
CA VAL A 44 -3.25 11.50 6.60
C VAL A 44 -2.70 12.03 5.27
N GLU A 45 -1.37 12.04 5.11
CA GLU A 45 -0.70 12.64 3.94
C GLU A 45 -1.24 12.11 2.62
N SER A 46 -1.51 10.80 2.55
CA SER A 46 -1.99 10.14 1.34
C SER A 46 -3.35 10.66 0.86
N PHE A 47 -4.14 11.32 1.72
CA PHE A 47 -5.42 11.93 1.37
C PHE A 47 -5.29 13.35 0.80
N SER A 48 -4.10 13.95 0.86
CA SER A 48 -3.82 15.27 0.28
C SER A 48 -3.40 15.22 -1.20
N LEU A 49 -3.11 14.03 -1.73
CA LEU A 49 -2.78 13.82 -3.15
C LEU A 49 -4.00 14.05 -4.06
N ASP A 50 -3.86 14.94 -5.04
CA ASP A 50 -4.87 15.15 -6.07
C ASP A 50 -4.85 14.01 -7.10
N HIS A 51 -5.69 13.00 -6.87
CA HIS A 51 -5.80 11.80 -7.70
C HIS A 51 -6.32 12.07 -9.12
N THR A 52 -6.82 13.29 -9.42
CA THR A 52 -7.27 13.65 -10.78
C THR A 52 -6.11 14.02 -11.71
N LYS A 53 -4.91 14.26 -11.15
CA LYS A 53 -3.73 14.73 -11.89
C LYS A 53 -2.65 13.67 -12.12
N VAL A 54 -2.72 12.56 -11.38
CA VAL A 54 -1.71 11.50 -11.49
C VAL A 54 -1.89 10.67 -12.76
N LEU A 55 -0.83 10.02 -13.21
CA LEU A 55 -0.77 9.26 -14.47
C LEU A 55 -0.26 7.84 -14.23
N ALA A 56 -1.17 6.93 -13.86
CA ALA A 56 -0.84 5.52 -13.62
C ALA A 56 -0.45 4.77 -14.91
N PRO A 57 0.38 3.70 -14.83
CA PRO A 57 1.01 3.15 -13.63
C PRO A 57 2.25 3.94 -13.18
N TYR A 58 2.50 4.01 -11.86
CA TYR A 58 3.66 4.67 -11.27
C TYR A 58 4.08 4.09 -9.91
N VAL A 59 5.31 4.38 -9.48
CA VAL A 59 5.79 4.24 -8.10
C VAL A 59 6.12 5.62 -7.53
N ARG A 60 5.53 5.96 -6.39
CA ARG A 60 5.73 7.25 -5.71
C ARG A 60 6.07 7.03 -4.24
N LEU A 61 7.08 7.73 -3.73
CA LEU A 61 7.32 7.82 -2.29
C LEU A 61 6.22 8.67 -1.64
N ILE A 62 5.47 8.09 -0.70
CA ILE A 62 4.46 8.79 0.11
C ILE A 62 5.18 9.60 1.19
N GLY A 63 6.09 8.97 1.91
CA GLY A 63 6.86 9.62 2.94
C GLY A 63 7.82 8.67 3.65
N VAL A 64 8.67 9.27 4.48
CA VAL A 64 9.61 8.57 5.35
C VAL A 64 9.29 8.91 6.79
N GLU A 65 9.03 7.90 7.60
CA GLU A 65 8.89 8.03 9.05
C GLU A 65 10.16 7.56 9.74
N ARG A 66 10.55 8.22 10.84
CA ARG A 66 11.70 7.82 11.65
C ARG A 66 11.27 7.38 13.03
N GLY A 67 11.75 6.21 13.45
CA GLY A 67 11.54 5.70 14.79
C GLY A 67 12.34 6.48 15.85
N PRO A 68 12.03 6.28 17.15
CA PRO A 68 12.72 6.98 18.25
C PRO A 68 14.24 6.78 18.31
N LYS A 69 14.75 5.72 17.66
CA LYS A 69 16.18 5.37 17.60
C LYS A 69 16.86 5.77 16.28
N GLY A 70 16.12 6.41 15.36
CA GLY A 70 16.65 6.92 14.09
C GLY A 70 16.39 6.04 12.86
N ASP A 71 15.94 4.79 13.03
CA ASP A 71 15.60 3.91 11.91
C ASP A 71 14.50 4.53 11.02
N ALA A 72 14.65 4.39 9.71
CA ALA A 72 13.71 4.92 8.73
C ALA A 72 12.76 3.84 8.21
N ILE A 73 11.50 4.20 7.98
CA ILE A 73 10.51 3.41 7.27
C ILE A 73 9.97 4.27 6.13
N SER A 74 10.05 3.75 4.91
CA SER A 74 9.48 4.37 3.72
C SER A 74 8.15 3.72 3.35
N ASN A 75 7.17 4.54 2.98
CA ASN A 75 5.87 4.11 2.46
C ASN A 75 5.76 4.53 0.99
N PHE A 76 5.41 3.61 0.10
CA PHE A 76 5.28 3.83 -1.33
C PHE A 76 3.84 3.60 -1.81
N ASP A 77 3.42 4.44 -2.75
CA ASP A 77 2.23 4.28 -3.56
C ASP A 77 2.63 3.54 -4.84
N ILE A 78 2.28 2.25 -4.90
CA ILE A 78 2.44 1.42 -6.08
C ILE A 78 1.13 1.46 -6.84
N ARG A 79 0.97 2.47 -7.73
CA ARG A 79 -0.27 2.68 -8.47
C ARG A 79 -0.26 1.88 -9.75
N LEU A 80 -1.12 0.88 -9.83
CA LEU A 80 -1.20 -0.02 -10.98
C LEU A 80 -2.17 0.50 -12.05
N VAL A 81 -3.29 1.08 -11.63
CA VAL A 81 -4.34 1.56 -12.54
C VAL A 81 -4.79 2.97 -12.19
N GLN A 82 -5.37 3.65 -13.19
CA GLN A 82 -5.72 5.06 -13.09
C GLN A 82 -6.86 5.27 -12.08
N PRO A 83 -6.68 6.13 -11.05
CA PRO A 83 -7.72 6.41 -10.08
C PRO A 83 -9.03 6.90 -10.72
N ASN A 84 -10.16 6.38 -10.24
CA ASN A 84 -11.52 6.71 -10.69
C ASN A 84 -11.86 6.34 -12.14
N GLU A 85 -10.95 5.69 -12.87
CA GLU A 85 -11.21 5.18 -14.22
C GLU A 85 -11.21 3.65 -14.28
N GLN A 86 -10.40 3.01 -13.43
CA GLN A 86 -10.23 1.56 -13.39
C GLN A 86 -10.05 1.07 -11.96
N GLU A 87 -10.42 -0.19 -11.75
CA GLU A 87 -10.15 -0.91 -10.52
C GLU A 87 -9.94 -2.41 -10.79
N ILE A 88 -9.06 -3.03 -10.01
CA ILE A 88 -8.74 -4.44 -10.16
C ILE A 88 -9.80 -5.27 -9.40
N PRO A 89 -10.44 -6.28 -10.03
CA PRO A 89 -11.35 -7.21 -9.34
C PRO A 89 -10.64 -7.91 -8.17
N THR A 90 -11.38 -8.19 -7.09
CA THR A 90 -10.82 -8.70 -5.83
C THR A 90 -9.99 -9.96 -6.02
N ALA A 91 -10.52 -10.95 -6.77
CA ALA A 91 -9.81 -12.20 -7.04
C ALA A 91 -8.44 -12.00 -7.71
N GLY A 92 -8.36 -11.07 -8.66
CA GLY A 92 -7.11 -10.72 -9.34
C GLY A 92 -6.16 -9.99 -8.40
N LEU A 93 -6.66 -8.96 -7.69
CA LEU A 93 -5.87 -8.15 -6.76
C LEU A 93 -5.27 -8.98 -5.61
N HIS A 94 -6.07 -9.88 -5.03
CA HIS A 94 -5.67 -10.78 -3.95
C HIS A 94 -4.65 -11.83 -4.42
N THR A 95 -4.75 -12.29 -5.66
CA THR A 95 -3.73 -13.17 -6.24
C THR A 95 -2.43 -12.41 -6.52
N ILE A 96 -2.52 -11.16 -7.00
CA ILE A 96 -1.36 -10.26 -7.16
C ILE A 96 -0.68 -10.03 -5.80
N GLU A 97 -1.45 -9.77 -4.73
CA GLU A 97 -0.94 -9.58 -3.36
C GLU A 97 -0.08 -10.77 -2.91
N HIS A 98 -0.65 -11.99 -2.95
CA HIS A 98 0.04 -13.21 -2.53
C HIS A 98 1.33 -13.44 -3.32
N THR A 99 1.27 -13.27 -4.64
CA THR A 99 2.42 -13.47 -5.50
C THR A 99 3.49 -12.40 -5.30
N LEU A 100 3.13 -11.11 -5.24
CA LEU A 100 4.08 -10.02 -5.03
C LEU A 100 4.75 -10.10 -3.65
N ALA A 101 4.02 -10.48 -2.61
CA ALA A 101 4.56 -10.66 -1.28
C ALA A 101 5.72 -11.68 -1.26
N ALA A 102 5.60 -12.79 -2.00
CA ALA A 102 6.69 -13.78 -2.10
C ALA A 102 7.83 -13.29 -3.01
N LEU A 103 7.46 -12.79 -4.19
CA LEU A 103 8.39 -12.39 -5.23
C LEU A 103 9.31 -11.23 -4.81
N LEU A 104 8.76 -10.18 -4.20
CA LEU A 104 9.52 -8.99 -3.82
C LEU A 104 10.59 -9.28 -2.76
N ARG A 105 10.35 -10.24 -1.86
CA ARG A 105 11.32 -10.66 -0.83
C ARG A 105 12.60 -11.26 -1.40
N THR A 106 12.61 -11.65 -2.69
CA THR A 106 13.81 -12.14 -3.38
C THR A 106 14.50 -11.08 -4.25
N ARG A 107 13.92 -9.88 -4.34
CA ARG A 107 14.33 -8.82 -5.29
C ARG A 107 14.64 -7.50 -4.64
N PHE A 108 14.25 -7.35 -3.38
CA PHE A 108 14.32 -6.10 -2.66
C PHE A 108 14.47 -6.41 -1.17
N ASP A 109 15.54 -5.88 -0.57
CA ASP A 109 15.81 -6.02 0.86
C ASP A 109 14.98 -5.02 1.67
N GLY A 110 14.56 -5.44 2.87
CA GLY A 110 13.87 -4.54 3.80
C GLY A 110 12.37 -4.39 3.58
N LEU A 111 11.75 -5.22 2.72
CA LEU A 111 10.28 -5.27 2.62
C LEU A 111 9.67 -5.60 3.99
N ILE A 112 8.83 -4.69 4.49
CA ILE A 112 7.99 -4.93 5.67
C ILE A 112 6.69 -5.57 5.22
N ASP A 113 5.98 -4.90 4.31
CA ASP A 113 4.66 -5.32 3.85
C ASP A 113 4.32 -4.79 2.45
N ILE A 114 3.46 -5.50 1.73
CA ILE A 114 2.79 -5.01 0.53
C ILE A 114 1.30 -5.35 0.60
N SER A 115 0.47 -4.34 0.81
CA SER A 115 -0.97 -4.51 1.06
C SER A 115 -1.79 -3.76 0.01
N PRO A 116 -2.92 -4.33 -0.47
CA PRO A 116 -3.76 -3.68 -1.47
C PRO A 116 -4.39 -2.40 -0.93
N PHE A 117 -4.52 -1.38 -1.78
CA PHE A 117 -5.36 -0.24 -1.44
C PHE A 117 -6.82 -0.67 -1.38
N GLY A 118 -7.58 -0.10 -0.43
CA GLY A 118 -9.03 -0.31 -0.35
C GLY A 118 -9.79 0.15 -1.61
N CYS A 119 -9.25 1.12 -2.35
CA CYS A 119 -9.80 1.55 -3.64
C CYS A 119 -9.46 0.60 -4.81
N ARG A 120 -8.67 -0.45 -4.59
CA ARG A 120 -8.31 -1.50 -5.55
C ARG A 120 -7.56 -1.01 -6.80
N THR A 121 -6.85 0.12 -6.69
CA THR A 121 -6.08 0.72 -7.79
C THR A 121 -4.57 0.46 -7.74
N GLY A 122 -4.10 -0.24 -6.70
CA GLY A 122 -2.68 -0.43 -6.42
C GLY A 122 -2.43 -0.97 -5.03
N PHE A 123 -1.22 -0.75 -4.52
CA PHE A 123 -0.72 -1.27 -3.24
C PHE A 123 0.03 -0.20 -2.44
N HIS A 124 -0.09 -0.27 -1.12
CA HIS A 124 0.92 0.26 -0.21
C HIS A 124 2.10 -0.70 -0.16
N LEU A 125 3.32 -0.20 -0.34
CA LEU A 125 4.54 -0.95 -0.03
C LEU A 125 5.27 -0.23 1.09
N ILE A 126 5.52 -0.94 2.19
CA ILE A 126 6.24 -0.42 3.35
C ILE A 126 7.60 -1.12 3.42
N ALA A 127 8.67 -0.36 3.57
CA ALA A 127 10.02 -0.89 3.63
C ALA A 127 10.89 -0.19 4.68
N TRP A 128 11.83 -0.94 5.24
CA TRP A 128 12.93 -0.39 6.02
C TRP A 128 13.85 0.46 5.14
N GLY A 129 14.41 1.51 5.73
CA GLY A 129 15.33 2.42 5.06
C GLY A 129 14.63 3.39 4.11
N GLU A 130 15.41 3.92 3.17
CA GLU A 130 14.99 4.94 2.20
C GLU A 130 15.38 4.49 0.78
N PRO A 131 14.87 3.33 0.30
CA PRO A 131 15.14 2.88 -1.06
C PRO A 131 14.60 3.89 -2.08
N SER A 132 15.28 4.05 -3.21
CA SER A 132 14.80 4.96 -4.24
C SER A 132 13.59 4.37 -4.98
N THR A 133 12.78 5.24 -5.60
CA THR A 133 11.63 4.78 -6.41
C THR A 133 12.08 3.93 -7.59
N GLU A 134 13.29 4.13 -8.13
CA GLU A 134 13.89 3.30 -9.17
C GLU A 134 14.06 1.85 -8.73
N ILE A 135 14.60 1.63 -7.52
CA ILE A 135 14.82 0.28 -6.97
C ILE A 135 13.48 -0.43 -6.77
N VAL A 136 12.52 0.28 -6.16
CA VAL A 136 11.18 -0.26 -5.91
C VAL A 136 10.46 -0.56 -7.23
N ALA A 137 10.50 0.35 -8.21
CA ALA A 137 9.87 0.16 -9.51
C ALA A 137 10.49 -1.02 -10.29
N ALA A 138 11.81 -1.19 -10.26
CA ALA A 138 12.48 -2.33 -10.89
C ALA A 138 12.05 -3.67 -10.25
N ALA A 139 11.94 -3.71 -8.92
CA ALA A 139 11.48 -4.90 -8.20
C ALA A 139 10.01 -5.23 -8.50
N ILE A 140 9.14 -4.21 -8.57
CA ILE A 140 7.73 -4.38 -8.96
C ILE A 140 7.63 -4.86 -10.41
N LYS A 141 8.32 -4.18 -11.35
CA LYS A 141 8.31 -4.53 -12.77
C LYS A 141 8.70 -5.98 -13.01
N SER A 142 9.87 -6.39 -12.51
CA SER A 142 10.35 -7.77 -12.65
C SER A 142 9.43 -8.80 -11.98
N SER A 143 8.72 -8.40 -10.91
CA SER A 143 7.71 -9.26 -10.29
C SER A 143 6.43 -9.40 -11.11
N LEU A 144 5.99 -8.32 -11.75
CA LEU A 144 4.85 -8.37 -12.66
C LEU A 144 5.19 -9.14 -13.94
N GLU A 145 6.42 -9.04 -14.46
CA GLU A 145 6.90 -9.84 -15.60
C GLU A 145 6.80 -11.34 -15.29
N ASP A 146 7.22 -11.74 -14.09
CA ASP A 146 7.09 -13.13 -13.64
C ASP A 146 5.65 -13.55 -13.45
N LEU A 147 4.84 -12.72 -12.81
CA LEU A 147 3.43 -12.99 -12.63
C LEU A 147 2.74 -13.18 -13.99
N ALA A 148 2.98 -12.27 -14.95
CA ALA A 148 2.41 -12.31 -16.28
C ALA A 148 2.82 -13.59 -17.04
N HIS A 149 4.10 -13.94 -17.04
CA HIS A 149 4.63 -14.90 -18.01
C HIS A 149 5.10 -16.24 -17.44
N ARG A 150 5.50 -16.30 -16.17
CA ARG A 150 6.20 -17.47 -15.60
C ARG A 150 5.44 -18.17 -14.47
N VAL A 151 4.75 -17.40 -13.63
CA VAL A 151 3.99 -17.93 -12.49
C VAL A 151 2.87 -18.85 -12.97
N THR A 152 2.81 -20.04 -12.40
CA THR A 152 1.71 -20.99 -12.53
C THR A 152 0.88 -21.01 -11.23
N TRP A 153 -0.24 -21.74 -11.22
CA TRP A 153 -1.06 -21.85 -10.01
C TRP A 153 -0.29 -22.44 -8.83
N ALA A 154 0.63 -23.37 -9.08
CA ALA A 154 1.46 -24.00 -8.05
C ALA A 154 2.42 -23.01 -7.37
N ASP A 155 2.71 -21.87 -8.01
CA ASP A 155 3.61 -20.85 -7.49
C ASP A 155 2.88 -19.77 -6.68
N VAL A 156 1.53 -19.77 -6.65
CA VAL A 156 0.75 -18.82 -5.85
C VAL A 156 0.70 -19.32 -4.41
N PRO A 157 1.40 -18.67 -3.46
CA PRO A 157 1.44 -19.15 -2.09
C PRO A 157 0.09 -18.95 -1.39
N GLY A 158 -0.20 -19.79 -0.39
CA GLY A 158 -1.29 -19.53 0.55
C GLY A 158 -2.70 -19.62 -0.03
N THR A 159 -2.96 -20.44 -1.05
CA THR A 159 -4.27 -20.53 -1.72
C THR A 159 -5.22 -21.56 -1.09
N GLU A 160 -5.00 -21.95 0.17
CA GLU A 160 -5.77 -22.98 0.87
C GLU A 160 -6.51 -22.40 2.08
N ALA A 161 -7.59 -23.06 2.52
CA ALA A 161 -8.43 -22.58 3.62
C ALA A 161 -7.68 -22.37 4.96
N ILE A 162 -6.57 -23.09 5.18
CA ILE A 162 -5.75 -22.95 6.39
C ILE A 162 -4.77 -21.76 6.32
N SER A 163 -4.43 -21.31 5.12
CA SER A 163 -3.37 -20.33 4.87
C SER A 163 -3.88 -19.02 4.27
N CYS A 164 -5.17 -18.94 3.90
CA CYS A 164 -5.81 -17.70 3.46
C CYS A 164 -7.22 -17.55 4.02
N GLY A 165 -7.51 -16.34 4.53
CA GLY A 165 -8.81 -15.98 5.09
C GLY A 165 -9.95 -15.98 4.07
N ASN A 166 -9.66 -15.91 2.78
CA ASN A 166 -10.64 -16.00 1.69
C ASN A 166 -10.08 -16.75 0.47
N TYR A 167 -9.62 -17.99 0.68
CA TYR A 167 -8.95 -18.80 -0.34
C TYR A 167 -9.75 -19.04 -1.64
N ARG A 168 -11.08 -18.82 -1.63
CA ARG A 168 -11.94 -18.97 -2.80
C ARG A 168 -11.87 -17.79 -3.77
N ASP A 169 -11.45 -16.63 -3.29
CA ASP A 169 -11.38 -15.39 -4.06
C ASP A 169 -9.99 -15.19 -4.67
N HIS A 170 -9.56 -16.14 -5.49
CA HIS A 170 -8.32 -16.06 -6.26
C HIS A 170 -8.60 -16.26 -7.75
N SER A 171 -7.85 -15.55 -8.59
CA SER A 171 -7.89 -15.70 -10.04
C SER A 171 -6.52 -15.37 -10.64
N LEU A 172 -5.73 -16.42 -10.90
CA LEU A 172 -4.44 -16.27 -11.57
C LEU A 172 -4.60 -15.73 -12.99
N HIS A 173 -5.68 -16.08 -13.69
CA HIS A 173 -5.98 -15.49 -14.99
C HIS A 173 -6.12 -13.97 -14.87
N SER A 174 -6.99 -13.48 -13.98
CA SER A 174 -7.15 -12.03 -13.80
C SER A 174 -5.86 -11.34 -13.37
N ALA A 175 -5.08 -11.96 -12.48
CA ALA A 175 -3.78 -11.43 -12.04
C ALA A 175 -2.78 -11.29 -13.19
N LYS A 176 -2.72 -12.28 -14.09
CA LYS A 176 -1.88 -12.25 -15.29
C LYS A 176 -2.27 -11.15 -16.27
N GLU A 177 -3.57 -11.04 -16.58
CA GLU A 177 -4.07 -10.00 -17.51
C GLU A 177 -3.77 -8.60 -16.97
N TRP A 178 -4.01 -8.36 -15.68
CA TRP A 178 -3.70 -7.06 -15.08
C TRP A 178 -2.20 -6.76 -15.02
N ALA A 179 -1.36 -7.77 -14.73
CA ALA A 179 0.09 -7.60 -14.79
C ALA A 179 0.55 -7.18 -16.20
N GLN A 180 0.00 -7.81 -17.25
CA GLN A 180 0.29 -7.45 -18.65
C GLN A 180 -0.15 -6.02 -18.97
N VAL A 181 -1.38 -5.63 -18.62
CA VAL A 181 -1.88 -4.26 -18.84
C VAL A 181 -0.98 -3.21 -18.18
N VAL A 182 -0.50 -3.47 -16.96
CA VAL A 182 0.43 -2.56 -16.26
C VAL A 182 1.77 -2.48 -16.98
N LEU A 183 2.34 -3.62 -17.36
CA LEU A 183 3.63 -3.70 -18.05
C LEU A 183 3.60 -3.00 -19.41
N GLU A 184 2.54 -3.22 -20.20
CA GLU A 184 2.34 -2.59 -21.51
C GLU A 184 2.29 -1.06 -21.43
N ARG A 185 1.68 -0.52 -20.36
CA ARG A 185 1.62 0.93 -20.13
C ARG A 185 2.96 1.48 -19.65
N GLY A 186 3.77 0.66 -18.97
CA GLY A 186 5.03 1.04 -18.35
C GLY A 186 4.84 1.69 -16.97
N ILE A 187 5.79 1.46 -16.07
CA ILE A 187 5.74 1.98 -14.69
C ILE A 187 6.57 3.26 -14.61
N SER A 188 5.91 4.40 -14.38
CA SER A 188 6.61 5.67 -14.18
C SER A 188 7.28 5.76 -12.81
N LEU A 189 8.41 6.47 -12.78
CA LEU A 189 9.13 6.83 -11.55
C LEU A 189 8.59 8.13 -10.91
N ASP A 190 7.64 8.80 -11.59
CA ASP A 190 6.97 10.01 -11.14
C ASP A 190 5.45 9.85 -11.34
N ALA A 191 4.66 10.37 -10.39
CA ALA A 191 3.20 10.23 -10.42
C ALA A 191 2.51 11.17 -11.41
N PHE A 192 3.17 12.24 -11.86
CA PHE A 192 2.61 13.29 -12.70
C PHE A 192 3.31 13.43 -14.06
N ASP A 193 4.51 12.85 -14.20
CA ASP A 193 5.28 12.81 -15.44
C ASP A 193 5.60 11.36 -15.83
N ARG A 194 5.54 11.05 -17.13
CA ARG A 194 5.86 9.73 -17.69
C ARG A 194 7.16 9.73 -18.50
N SER A 195 7.98 10.79 -18.43
CA SER A 195 9.27 10.90 -19.11
C SER A 195 10.30 9.85 -18.64
N ARG A 196 10.13 9.29 -17.44
CA ARG A 196 11.02 8.30 -16.82
C ARG A 196 10.24 7.03 -16.48
N ILE A 197 10.44 5.98 -17.27
CA ILE A 197 9.81 4.66 -17.12
C ILE A 197 10.86 3.63 -16.69
N ALA A 198 10.51 2.75 -15.74
CA ALA A 198 11.33 1.63 -15.28
C ALA A 198 11.37 0.46 -16.27
#